data_AF-A0ABC9QRG7-F1
#
_entry.id   AF-A0ABC9QRG7-F1
#
_cell.length_a   1.000
_cell.length_b   1.000
_cell.length_c   1.000
_cell.angle_alpha   90.00
_cell.angle_beta   90.00
_cell.angle_gamma   90.00
#
_symmetry.space_group_name_H-M   'P 1'
#
loop_
_entity.id
_entity.type
_entity.pdbx_description
1 polymer ?
#
loop_
_entity_poly.entity_id
_entity_poly.type
_entity_poly.pdbx_seq_one_letter_code
_entity_poly.pdbx_strand_id
1 'polypeptide(L)'
;MEKNRVHAIIANAVEPLERGGSFSPIDRAKFVQFAKMHGIEYSVIEEVIDITQTISLIHLHEDRLDASGLPREQKKAVRTELQKSIDENLEVLKKIINI
;
A
#
# COMPACT_ATOMS: atom_id res chain seq x y z
N MET A 1 -5.99 23.53 9.85
CA MET A 1 -5.29 22.50 10.65
C MET A 1 -5.79 21.08 10.39
N GLU A 2 -7.04 20.89 9.92
CA GLU A 2 -7.66 19.56 9.78
C GLU A 2 -7.19 18.76 8.53
N LYS A 3 -6.94 19.45 7.40
CA LYS A 3 -6.44 18.82 6.16
C LYS A 3 -5.08 18.12 6.35
N ASN A 4 -4.14 18.77 7.05
CA ASN A 4 -2.84 18.18 7.40
C ASN A 4 -2.96 16.93 8.29
N ARG A 5 -4.03 16.80 9.10
CA ARG A 5 -4.27 15.59 9.91
C ARG A 5 -4.75 14.44 9.03
N VAL A 6 -5.70 14.67 8.12
CA VAL A 6 -6.16 13.65 7.15
C VAL A 6 -5.00 13.12 6.30
N HIS A 7 -4.15 14.02 5.81
CA HIS A 7 -2.96 13.64 5.05
C HIS A 7 -2.00 12.79 5.88
N ALA A 8 -1.75 13.16 7.14
CA ALA A 8 -0.89 12.38 8.04
C ALA A 8 -1.47 10.97 8.32
N ILE A 9 -2.80 10.81 8.36
CA ILE A 9 -3.44 9.52 8.60
C ILE A 9 -3.17 8.57 7.43
N ILE A 10 -3.38 9.04 6.21
CA ILE A 10 -3.14 8.23 5.01
C ILE A 10 -1.64 7.98 4.85
N ALA A 11 -0.79 8.98 5.06
CA ALA A 11 0.67 8.83 4.98
C ALA A 11 1.20 7.77 5.95
N ASN A 12 0.71 7.72 7.19
CA ASN A 12 1.11 6.71 8.18
C ASN A 12 0.72 5.27 7.76
N ALA A 13 -0.33 5.09 6.94
CA ALA A 13 -0.69 3.80 6.38
C ALA A 13 0.20 3.42 5.17
N VAL A 14 0.76 4.41 4.48
CA VAL A 14 1.55 4.23 3.25
C VAL A 14 3.05 4.08 3.52
N GLU A 15 3.62 4.83 4.48
CA GLU A 15 5.07 4.82 4.77
C GLU A 15 5.65 3.40 5.00
N PRO A 16 4.97 2.49 5.72
CA PRO A 16 5.47 1.12 5.87
C PRO A 16 5.58 0.39 4.53
N LEU A 17 4.66 0.62 3.59
CA LEU A 17 4.57 -0.09 2.32
C LEU A 17 5.66 0.31 1.33
N GLU A 18 6.10 1.57 1.39
CA GLU A 18 7.26 2.07 0.62
C GLU A 18 8.56 1.33 1.00
N ARG A 19 8.60 0.70 2.18
CA ARG A 19 9.77 -0.02 2.71
C ARG A 19 9.59 -1.54 2.74
N GLY A 20 8.62 -2.09 2.01
CA GLY A 20 8.36 -3.54 2.02
C GLY A 20 7.53 -4.02 3.22
N GLY A 21 6.89 -3.11 3.94
CA GLY A 21 6.03 -3.44 5.07
C GLY A 21 4.71 -4.10 4.65
N SER A 22 3.98 -4.61 5.64
CA SER A 22 2.68 -5.24 5.45
C SER A 22 1.55 -4.39 6.01
N PHE A 23 0.38 -4.41 5.36
CA PHE A 23 -0.85 -3.84 5.90
C PHE A 23 -1.73 -4.94 6.50
N SER A 24 -1.60 -5.18 7.81
CA SER A 24 -2.31 -6.28 8.47
C SER A 24 -3.81 -5.99 8.64
N PRO A 25 -4.64 -7.02 8.92
CA PRO A 25 -6.04 -6.80 9.27
C PRO A 25 -6.25 -5.86 10.47
N ILE A 26 -5.30 -5.85 11.41
CA ILE A 26 -5.32 -4.96 12.59
C ILE A 26 -5.01 -3.53 12.16
N ASP A 27 -4.02 -3.31 11.30
CA ASP A 27 -3.66 -1.99 10.80
C ASP A 27 -4.81 -1.39 9.97
N ARG A 28 -5.45 -2.21 9.13
CA ARG A 28 -6.68 -1.86 8.43
C ARG A 28 -7.80 -1.44 9.37
N ALA A 29 -8.07 -2.21 10.42
CA ALA A 29 -9.14 -1.88 11.37
C ALA A 29 -8.87 -0.53 12.08
N LYS A 30 -7.62 -0.30 12.50
CA LYS A 30 -7.17 0.97 13.09
C LYS A 30 -7.31 2.13 12.10
N PHE A 31 -6.85 1.95 10.86
CA PHE A 31 -6.97 2.95 9.80
C PHE A 31 -8.44 3.30 9.54
N VAL A 32 -9.32 2.33 9.34
CA VAL A 32 -10.76 2.56 9.10
C VAL A 32 -11.39 3.34 10.25
N GLN A 33 -11.13 2.94 11.49
CA GLN A 33 -11.68 3.62 12.67
C GLN A 33 -11.20 5.07 12.73
N PHE A 34 -9.90 5.30 12.53
CA PHE A 34 -9.30 6.61 12.62
C PHE A 34 -9.72 7.52 11.46
N ALA A 35 -9.75 6.99 10.24
CA ALA A 35 -10.20 7.70 9.05
C ALA A 35 -11.67 8.14 9.15
N LYS A 36 -12.56 7.25 9.62
CA LYS A 36 -13.96 7.59 9.88
C LYS A 36 -14.12 8.67 10.95
N MET A 37 -13.36 8.59 12.04
CA MET A 37 -13.35 9.59 13.11
C MET A 37 -12.94 10.98 12.60
N HIS A 38 -12.06 11.03 11.60
CA HIS A 38 -11.59 12.26 10.98
C HIS A 38 -12.37 12.67 9.72
N GLY A 39 -13.54 12.06 9.47
CA GLY A 39 -14.44 12.46 8.40
C GLY A 39 -13.95 12.15 6.99
N ILE A 40 -12.99 11.23 6.83
CA ILE A 40 -12.56 10.77 5.51
C ILE A 40 -13.71 10.00 4.86
N GLU A 41 -13.97 10.31 3.58
CA GLU A 41 -15.02 9.64 2.82
C GLU A 41 -14.77 8.14 2.73
N TYR A 42 -15.85 7.36 2.82
CA TYR A 42 -15.76 5.91 2.79
C TYR A 42 -15.17 5.37 1.48
N SER A 43 -15.44 6.03 0.35
CA SER A 43 -14.84 5.73 -0.96
C SER A 43 -13.31 5.85 -0.92
N VAL A 44 -12.79 6.94 -0.34
CA VAL A 44 -11.35 7.17 -0.17
C VAL A 44 -10.74 6.13 0.78
N ILE A 45 -11.45 5.76 1.85
CA ILE A 45 -11.01 4.72 2.78
C ILE A 45 -10.90 3.36 2.07
N GLU A 46 -11.89 2.97 1.27
CA GLU A 46 -11.87 1.73 0.49
C GLU A 46 -10.74 1.74 -0.53
N GLU A 47 -10.56 2.83 -1.27
CA GLU A 47 -9.49 2.94 -2.27
C GLU A 47 -8.10 2.82 -1.64
N VAL A 48 -7.86 3.49 -0.50
CA VAL A 48 -6.60 3.34 0.23
C VAL A 48 -6.40 1.89 0.69
N ILE A 49 -7.43 1.23 1.20
CA ILE A 49 -7.35 -0.17 1.63
C ILE A 49 -7.00 -1.10 0.46
N ASP A 50 -7.69 -0.96 -0.67
CA ASP A 50 -7.48 -1.82 -1.82
C ASP A 50 -6.07 -1.68 -2.39
N ILE A 51 -5.55 -0.45 -2.44
CA ILE A 51 -4.19 -0.19 -2.91
C ILE A 51 -3.15 -0.73 -1.91
N THR A 52 -3.29 -0.42 -0.63
CA THR A 52 -2.35 -0.87 0.41
C THR A 52 -2.29 -2.40 0.53
N GLN A 53 -3.44 -3.05 0.35
CA GLN A 53 -3.55 -4.51 0.33
C GLN A 53 -2.95 -5.11 -0.95
N THR A 54 -3.12 -4.46 -2.10
CA THR A 54 -2.47 -4.84 -3.36
C THR A 54 -0.94 -4.81 -3.23
N ILE A 55 -0.38 -3.72 -2.70
CA ILE A 55 1.08 -3.60 -2.48
C ILE A 55 1.56 -4.69 -1.51
N SER A 56 0.84 -4.93 -0.41
CA SER A 56 1.19 -5.98 0.56
C SER A 56 1.22 -7.38 -0.07
N LEU A 57 0.29 -7.67 -0.98
CA LEU A 57 0.25 -8.93 -1.71
C LEU A 57 1.39 -9.07 -2.72
N ILE A 58 1.82 -7.96 -3.32
CA ILE A 58 2.97 -7.94 -4.22
C ILE A 58 4.25 -8.27 -3.45
N HIS A 59 4.49 -7.64 -2.28
CA HIS A 59 5.64 -7.97 -1.42
C HIS A 59 5.66 -9.45 -1.03
N LEU A 60 4.51 -10.01 -0.66
CA LEU A 60 4.38 -11.45 -0.38
C LEU A 60 4.67 -12.31 -1.63
N HIS A 61 4.32 -11.82 -2.82
CA HIS A 61 4.64 -12.51 -4.07
C HIS A 61 6.15 -12.50 -4.32
N GLU A 62 6.84 -11.39 -4.04
CA GLU A 62 8.30 -11.31 -4.14
C GLU A 62 8.99 -12.31 -3.18
N ASP A 63 8.54 -12.42 -1.93
CA ASP A 63 9.07 -13.41 -0.98
C ASP A 63 8.93 -14.85 -1.50
N ARG A 64 7.76 -15.16 -2.09
CA ARG A 64 7.49 -16.49 -2.69
C ARG A 64 8.32 -16.72 -3.94
N LEU A 65 8.49 -15.69 -4.78
CA LEU A 65 9.33 -15.73 -5.96
C LEU A 65 10.79 -16.01 -5.58
N ASP A 66 11.25 -15.44 -4.48
CA ASP A 66 12.59 -15.61 -3.96
C ASP A 66 12.84 -17.03 -3.46
N ALA A 67 11.87 -17.60 -2.75
CA ALA A 67 11.89 -19.00 -2.32
C ALA A 67 11.69 -20.02 -3.47
N SER A 68 11.27 -19.57 -4.66
CA SER A 68 10.99 -20.47 -5.79
C SER A 68 12.26 -21.07 -6.41
N GLY A 69 12.12 -22.19 -7.12
CA GLY A 69 13.19 -22.81 -7.91
C GLY A 69 13.47 -22.15 -9.27
N LEU A 70 12.89 -20.97 -9.54
CA LEU A 70 13.03 -20.33 -10.85
C LEU A 70 14.47 -19.83 -11.13
N PRO A 71 14.90 -19.81 -12.40
CA PRO A 71 16.17 -19.19 -12.79
C PRO A 71 16.22 -17.71 -12.40
N ARG A 72 17.42 -17.21 -12.09
CA ARG A 72 17.66 -15.81 -11.70
C ARG A 72 17.09 -14.80 -12.69
N GLU A 73 17.24 -15.05 -13.99
CA GLU A 73 16.75 -14.14 -15.03
C GLU A 73 15.22 -14.05 -15.06
N GLN A 74 14.53 -15.18 -14.81
CA GLN A 74 13.07 -15.17 -14.72
C GLN A 74 12.60 -14.43 -13.47
N LYS A 75 13.26 -14.65 -12.31
CA LYS A 75 12.97 -13.89 -11.09
C LYS A 75 13.17 -12.39 -11.30
N LYS A 76 14.23 -11.99 -11.99
CA LYS A 76 14.52 -10.58 -12.30
C LYS A 76 13.44 -9.93 -13.17
N ALA A 77 12.96 -10.65 -14.20
CA ALA A 77 11.88 -10.16 -15.06
C ALA A 77 10.60 -9.94 -14.24
N VAL A 78 10.19 -10.93 -13.44
CA VAL A 78 8.98 -10.84 -12.61
C VAL A 78 9.10 -9.73 -11.57
N ARG A 79 10.23 -9.62 -10.85
CA ARG A 79 10.45 -8.52 -9.88
C ARG A 79 10.32 -7.13 -10.53
N THR A 80 10.79 -6.97 -11.76
CA THR A 80 10.64 -5.70 -12.49
C THR A 80 9.17 -5.35 -12.74
N GLU A 81 8.35 -6.34 -13.09
CA GLU A 81 6.91 -6.14 -13.30
C GLU A 81 6.17 -5.84 -11.99
N LEU A 82 6.52 -6.54 -10.91
CA LEU A 82 5.97 -6.33 -9.58
C LEU A 82 6.31 -4.94 -9.03
N GLN A 83 7.58 -4.52 -9.17
CA GLN A 83 8.00 -3.19 -8.76
C GLN A 83 7.26 -2.09 -9.54
N LYS A 84 7.07 -2.27 -10.85
CA LYS A 84 6.28 -1.33 -11.65
C LYS A 84 4.84 -1.21 -11.11
N SER A 85 4.21 -2.31 -10.74
CA SER A 85 2.87 -2.30 -10.15
C SER A 85 2.85 -1.61 -8.78
N ILE A 86 3.89 -1.78 -7.94
CA ILE A 86 4.04 -1.04 -6.68
C ILE A 86 4.13 0.47 -6.97
N ASP A 87 4.99 0.88 -7.90
CA ASP A 87 5.21 2.29 -8.22
C ASP A 87 3.92 2.96 -8.72
N GLU A 88 3.17 2.29 -9.60
CA GLU A 88 1.88 2.78 -10.10
C GLU A 88 0.85 2.96 -8.97
N ASN A 89 0.77 1.99 -8.05
CA ASN A 89 -0.12 2.06 -6.89
C ASN A 89 0.29 3.15 -5.88
N LEU A 90 1.60 3.33 -5.64
CA LEU A 90 2.12 4.41 -4.79
C LEU A 90 1.81 5.78 -5.39
N GLU A 91 1.88 5.94 -6.72
CA GLU A 91 1.49 7.19 -7.37
C GLU A 91 -0.01 7.50 -7.23
N VAL A 92 -0.88 6.50 -7.23
CA VAL A 92 -2.31 6.68 -6.93
C VAL A 92 -2.49 7.13 -5.47
N LEU A 93 -1.82 6.48 -4.51
CA LEU A 93 -1.87 6.88 -3.10
C LEU A 93 -1.37 8.31 -2.88
N LYS A 94 -0.27 8.72 -3.53
CA LYS A 94 0.23 10.10 -3.45
C LYS A 94 -0.78 11.11 -3.99
N LYS A 95 -1.51 10.78 -5.05
CA LYS A 95 -2.58 11.65 -5.56
C LYS A 95 -3.70 11.76 -4.53
N ILE A 96 -4.13 10.66 -3.92
CA ILE A 96 -5.13 10.67 -2.83
C ILE A 96 -4.67 11.53 -1.64
N ILE A 97 -3.39 11.39 -1.24
CA ILE A 97 -2.80 12.20 -0.16
C ILE A 97 -2.74 13.69 -0.53
N ASN A 98 -2.59 14.04 -1.80
CA ASN A 98 -2.46 15.45 -2.21
C ASN A 98 -3.80 16.13 -2.55
N ILE A 99 -4.92 15.40 -2.52
CA ILE A 99 -6.29 15.94 -2.66
C ILE A 99 -6.70 16.71 -1.40
#